data_AF-A0AAU5YGI5-F1
#
_entry.id   AF-A0AAU5YGI5-F1
#
_cell.length_a   1.000
_cell.length_b   1.000
_cell.length_c   1.000
_cell.angle_alpha   90.00
_cell.angle_beta   90.00
_cell.angle_gamma   90.00
#
_symmetry.space_group_name_H-M   'P 1'
#
loop_
_entity.id
_entity.type
_entity.pdbx_description
1 polymer ?
#
loop_
_entity_poly.entity_id
_entity_poly.type
_entity_poly.pdbx_seq_one_letter_code
_entity_poly.pdbx_strand_id
1 'polypeptide(L)'
;MARIQILELPTIYRDEGPDETPYILVIDGWDILSFDENTMLNDYWDAFAKKIGARGVLFTDRTVDIPANETPVDPDGYPLKIRIEGDFEQFREQVQDEITKAQNEILDRRDATMDAQRMADGRTGIARDADRLANHKAALLDALGMDHTRDWDDIRNAAAGLRKKCDAQATEVAQLREGEEPVTDQRVAPNPGQWIWQWNRATPEKRLSMAAQIIDGMAIANNCFMADHEARISSLNAELERLRTGHAATSRDITVDNAADVVAPHDPSHRA
;
A
#
# COMPACT_ATOMS: atom_id res chain seq x y z
N MET A 1 84.90 -6.79 -5.98
CA MET A 1 84.08 -6.83 -7.21
C MET A 1 84.01 -8.29 -7.58
N ALA A 2 82.83 -8.89 -7.55
CA ALA A 2 82.70 -10.32 -7.69
C ALA A 2 82.95 -10.76 -9.14
N ARG A 3 83.68 -11.86 -9.31
CA ARG A 3 83.93 -12.50 -10.60
C ARG A 3 83.22 -13.86 -10.61
N ILE A 4 82.75 -14.25 -11.79
CA ILE A 4 82.05 -15.52 -12.02
C ILE A 4 82.96 -16.43 -12.81
N GLN A 5 83.09 -17.68 -12.35
CA GLN A 5 83.94 -18.71 -12.93
C GLN A 5 83.23 -20.07 -12.91
N ILE A 6 83.68 -21.00 -13.74
CA ILE A 6 83.16 -22.37 -13.81
C ILE A 6 84.24 -23.34 -13.35
N LEU A 7 83.95 -24.15 -12.33
CA LEU A 7 84.83 -25.25 -11.93
C LEU A 7 84.27 -26.55 -12.49
N GLU A 8 84.88 -27.05 -13.56
CA GLU A 8 84.56 -28.37 -14.10
C GLU A 8 85.01 -29.46 -13.11
N LEU A 9 84.11 -30.40 -12.83
CA LEU A 9 84.38 -31.57 -12.00
C LEU A 9 84.74 -32.76 -12.92
N PRO A 10 85.39 -33.81 -12.37
CA PRO A 10 85.75 -34.99 -13.15
C PRO A 10 84.54 -35.56 -13.90
N THR A 11 84.73 -35.82 -15.20
CA THR A 11 83.70 -36.44 -16.04
C THR A 11 83.31 -37.80 -15.47
N ILE A 12 82.00 -38.00 -15.33
CA ILE A 12 81.41 -39.24 -14.86
C ILE A 12 81.06 -40.06 -16.10
N TYR A 13 81.86 -41.11 -16.35
CA TYR A 13 81.58 -42.10 -17.38
C TYR A 13 80.50 -43.06 -16.88
N ARG A 14 79.44 -43.26 -17.68
CA ARG A 14 78.33 -44.17 -17.35
C ARG A 14 78.28 -45.32 -18.35
N ASP A 15 78.03 -46.53 -17.87
CA ASP A 15 77.93 -47.73 -18.71
C ASP A 15 76.76 -47.65 -19.71
N GLU A 16 75.68 -46.96 -19.34
CA GLU A 16 74.54 -46.64 -20.20
C GLU A 16 74.15 -45.14 -20.05
N GLY A 17 74.28 -44.38 -21.14
CA GLY A 17 73.91 -42.95 -21.21
C GLY A 17 75.04 -42.04 -21.71
N PRO A 18 74.78 -40.74 -21.92
CA PRO A 18 75.83 -39.78 -22.24
C PRO A 18 76.70 -39.51 -21.02
N ASP A 19 78.01 -39.38 -21.27
CA ASP A 19 78.96 -38.91 -20.27
C ASP A 19 78.54 -37.53 -19.74
N GLU A 20 78.64 -37.34 -18.44
CA GLU A 20 78.28 -36.09 -17.78
C GLU A 20 79.55 -35.47 -17.20
N THR A 21 79.87 -34.23 -17.61
CA THR A 21 80.89 -33.41 -16.95
C THR A 21 80.18 -32.39 -16.06
N PRO A 22 79.95 -32.71 -14.78
CA PRO A 22 79.32 -31.77 -13.88
C PRO A 22 80.24 -30.57 -13.63
N TYR A 23 79.66 -29.44 -13.25
CA TYR A 23 80.43 -28.26 -12.91
C TYR A 23 79.81 -27.53 -11.71
N ILE A 24 80.62 -26.73 -11.02
CA ILE A 24 80.22 -25.85 -9.93
C ILE A 24 80.40 -24.40 -10.39
N LEU A 25 79.43 -23.54 -10.09
CA LEU A 25 79.56 -22.11 -10.31
C LEU A 25 80.40 -21.51 -9.17
N VAL A 26 81.50 -20.83 -9.50
CA VAL A 26 82.35 -20.17 -8.50
C VAL A 26 82.15 -18.67 -8.61
N ILE A 27 81.80 -18.03 -7.49
CA ILE A 27 81.66 -16.58 -7.39
C ILE A 27 82.72 -16.08 -6.39
N ASP A 28 83.80 -15.51 -6.91
CA ASP A 28 84.96 -15.09 -6.12
C ASP A 28 85.06 -13.57 -5.95
N GLY A 29 85.65 -13.11 -4.85
CA GLY A 29 85.71 -11.68 -4.50
C GLY A 29 84.36 -11.11 -4.08
N TRP A 30 83.49 -11.99 -3.55
CA TRP A 30 82.18 -11.67 -3.03
C TRP A 30 82.27 -11.50 -1.50
N ASP A 31 82.23 -10.25 -1.04
CA ASP A 31 82.33 -9.89 0.37
C ASP A 31 80.91 -9.93 1.00
N ILE A 32 80.52 -11.08 1.54
CA ILE A 32 79.34 -11.20 2.42
C ILE A 32 79.84 -11.46 3.84
N LEU A 33 79.42 -10.61 4.77
CA LEU A 33 79.83 -10.64 6.16
C LEU A 33 79.26 -11.83 6.98
N SER A 34 78.31 -12.61 6.45
CA SER A 34 77.92 -13.93 6.99
C SER A 34 76.96 -14.66 6.03
N PHE A 35 77.42 -15.73 5.37
CA PHE A 35 76.51 -16.63 4.62
C PHE A 35 75.71 -17.54 5.57
N ASP A 36 76.23 -17.78 6.77
CA ASP A 36 75.65 -18.68 7.76
C ASP A 36 74.32 -18.18 8.38
N GLU A 37 73.97 -16.90 8.19
CA GLU A 37 72.78 -16.30 8.83
C GLU A 37 71.59 -16.11 7.87
N ASN A 38 71.73 -16.40 6.57
CA ASN A 38 70.70 -16.06 5.58
C ASN A 38 70.22 -17.27 4.76
N THR A 39 69.38 -18.10 5.40
CA THR A 39 68.74 -19.28 4.79
C THR A 39 68.00 -18.97 3.49
N MET A 40 67.40 -17.78 3.35
CA MET A 40 66.73 -17.38 2.11
C MET A 40 67.68 -17.21 0.91
N LEU A 41 68.92 -16.79 1.15
CA LEU A 41 69.91 -16.68 0.08
C LEU A 41 70.42 -18.06 -0.36
N ASN A 42 70.57 -19.01 0.56
CA ASN A 42 70.98 -20.38 0.22
C ASN A 42 69.94 -21.07 -0.67
N ASP A 43 68.66 -20.98 -0.33
CA ASP A 43 67.57 -21.54 -1.15
C ASP A 43 67.52 -20.91 -2.55
N TYR A 44 67.75 -19.60 -2.64
CA TYR A 44 67.80 -18.88 -3.91
C TYR A 44 68.95 -19.37 -4.78
N TRP A 45 70.15 -19.53 -4.21
CA TRP A 45 71.33 -19.94 -4.95
C TRP A 45 71.30 -21.42 -5.34
N ASP A 46 70.73 -22.29 -4.51
CA ASP A 46 70.49 -23.68 -4.87
C ASP A 46 69.48 -23.80 -6.02
N ALA A 47 68.39 -23.03 -5.97
CA ALA A 47 67.43 -22.96 -7.07
C ALA A 47 68.07 -22.43 -8.36
N PHE A 48 68.95 -21.43 -8.25
CA PHE A 48 69.70 -20.87 -9.37
C PHE A 48 70.68 -21.90 -9.96
N ALA A 49 71.47 -22.59 -9.13
CA ALA A 49 72.42 -23.62 -9.56
C ALA A 49 71.70 -24.72 -10.35
N LYS A 50 70.57 -25.20 -9.81
CA LYS A 50 69.72 -26.21 -10.46
C LYS A 50 69.19 -25.72 -11.81
N LYS A 51 68.80 -24.45 -11.90
CA LYS A 51 68.25 -23.86 -13.14
C LYS A 51 69.30 -23.80 -14.25
N ILE A 52 70.56 -23.52 -13.92
CA ILE A 52 71.65 -23.46 -14.91
C ILE A 52 72.31 -24.83 -15.17
N GLY A 53 71.99 -25.84 -14.37
CA GLY A 53 72.57 -27.19 -14.48
C GLY A 53 73.89 -27.36 -13.73
N ALA A 54 74.27 -26.40 -12.88
CA ALA A 54 75.42 -26.54 -11.99
C ALA A 54 75.08 -27.48 -10.82
N ARG A 55 76.09 -28.19 -10.30
CA ARG A 55 75.95 -29.05 -9.11
C ARG A 55 75.89 -28.27 -7.80
N GLY A 56 76.28 -27.01 -7.82
CA GLY A 56 76.23 -26.11 -6.69
C GLY A 56 76.86 -24.76 -7.02
N VAL A 57 76.85 -23.87 -6.03
CA VAL A 57 77.52 -22.57 -6.10
C VAL A 57 78.53 -22.48 -4.96
N LEU A 58 79.76 -22.08 -5.27
CA LEU A 58 80.83 -21.86 -4.30
C LEU A 58 81.11 -20.36 -4.23
N PHE A 59 81.02 -19.80 -3.02
CA PHE A 59 81.35 -18.40 -2.75
C PHE A 59 82.70 -18.31 -2.07
N THR A 60 83.55 -17.41 -2.54
CA THR A 60 84.83 -17.13 -1.89
C THR A 60 85.04 -15.64 -1.71
N ASP A 61 85.47 -15.27 -0.49
CA ASP A 61 85.86 -13.91 -0.13
C ASP A 61 87.13 -13.48 -0.89
N ARG A 62 88.00 -14.45 -1.18
CA ARG A 62 89.24 -14.29 -1.93
C ARG A 62 89.07 -14.67 -3.38
N THR A 63 89.89 -14.08 -4.23
CA THR A 63 90.03 -14.48 -5.63
C THR A 63 90.63 -15.89 -5.69
N VAL A 64 89.92 -16.81 -6.34
CA VAL A 64 90.40 -18.18 -6.59
C VAL A 64 90.73 -18.29 -8.06
N ASP A 65 91.93 -18.76 -8.34
CA ASP A 65 92.40 -18.94 -9.71
C ASP A 65 92.11 -20.36 -10.19
N ILE A 66 91.33 -20.48 -11.27
CA ILE A 66 90.92 -21.77 -11.85
C ILE A 66 91.55 -21.87 -13.24
N PRO A 67 92.62 -22.67 -13.41
CA PRO A 67 93.41 -22.72 -14.65
C PRO A 67 92.60 -23.05 -15.91
N ALA A 68 91.50 -23.79 -15.76
CA ALA A 68 90.64 -24.19 -16.88
C ALA A 68 89.82 -23.03 -17.49
N ASN A 69 89.66 -21.91 -16.77
CA ASN A 69 88.94 -20.74 -17.27
C ASN A 69 89.85 -19.71 -17.95
N GLU A 70 91.16 -19.94 -17.95
CA GLU A 70 92.11 -19.15 -18.75
C GLU A 70 92.13 -19.70 -20.17
N THR A 71 91.06 -19.50 -20.93
CA THR A 71 91.12 -19.77 -22.37
C THR A 71 91.88 -18.64 -23.06
N PRO A 72 93.03 -18.90 -23.72
CA PRO A 72 93.65 -17.91 -24.58
C PRO A 72 92.75 -17.76 -25.82
N VAL A 73 92.14 -16.58 -25.97
CA VAL A 73 91.17 -16.32 -27.06
C VAL A 73 91.82 -15.60 -28.26
N ASP A 74 93.14 -15.41 -28.26
CA ASP A 74 93.90 -14.92 -29.42
C ASP A 74 95.38 -15.40 -29.35
N PRO A 75 96.14 -15.48 -30.46
CA PRO A 75 97.54 -15.93 -30.49
C PRO A 75 98.49 -15.16 -29.58
N ASP A 76 98.11 -13.97 -29.10
CA ASP A 76 98.98 -13.01 -28.40
C ASP A 76 98.78 -12.97 -26.87
N GLY A 77 97.96 -13.85 -26.28
CA GLY A 77 98.06 -14.20 -24.85
C GLY A 77 97.63 -13.17 -23.78
N TYR A 78 96.79 -12.18 -24.10
CA TYR A 78 96.23 -11.26 -23.09
C TYR A 78 94.78 -11.62 -22.68
N PRO A 79 94.42 -11.54 -21.38
CA PRO A 79 93.07 -11.84 -20.91
C PRO A 79 92.07 -10.73 -21.26
N LEU A 80 90.99 -11.09 -21.97
CA LEU A 80 89.87 -10.19 -22.28
C LEU A 80 88.99 -9.95 -21.04
N LYS A 81 88.98 -8.72 -20.52
CA LYS A 81 87.92 -8.25 -19.61
C LYS A 81 86.69 -7.91 -20.44
N ILE A 82 85.73 -8.84 -20.53
CA ILE A 82 84.40 -8.53 -21.07
C ILE A 82 83.70 -7.61 -20.07
N ARG A 83 83.60 -6.33 -20.42
CA ARG A 83 82.87 -5.32 -19.67
C ARG A 83 81.47 -5.21 -20.29
N ILE A 84 80.49 -5.80 -19.63
CA ILE A 84 79.07 -5.66 -20.01
C ILE A 84 78.58 -4.32 -19.47
N GLU A 85 78.51 -3.30 -20.32
CA GLU A 85 77.79 -2.06 -20.02
C GLU A 85 76.40 -2.18 -20.62
N GLY A 86 75.37 -2.32 -19.78
CA GLY A 86 74.00 -2.37 -20.25
C GLY A 86 73.60 -1.02 -20.83
N ASP A 87 73.19 -0.99 -22.10
CA ASP A 87 72.50 0.15 -22.67
C ASP A 87 71.06 0.16 -22.15
N PHE A 88 70.80 1.03 -21.17
CA PHE A 88 69.51 1.15 -20.50
C PHE A 88 68.67 2.31 -21.03
N GLU A 89 69.10 3.06 -22.05
CA GLU A 89 68.32 4.21 -22.53
C GLU A 89 66.97 3.75 -23.09
N GLN A 90 66.98 2.72 -23.95
CA GLN A 90 65.77 2.20 -24.57
C GLN A 90 64.80 1.59 -23.54
N PHE A 91 65.33 0.93 -22.49
CA PHE A 91 64.53 0.41 -21.39
C PHE A 91 63.91 1.53 -20.54
N ARG A 92 64.66 2.62 -20.27
CA ARG A 92 64.14 3.78 -19.54
C ARG A 92 63.00 4.46 -20.29
N GLU A 93 63.13 4.64 -21.60
CA GLU A 93 62.09 5.23 -22.44
C GLU A 93 60.82 4.37 -22.40
N GLN A 94 60.95 3.05 -22.57
CA GLN A 94 59.82 2.12 -22.51
C GLN A 94 59.12 2.12 -21.14
N VAL A 95 59.87 2.18 -20.04
CA VAL A 95 59.30 2.28 -18.68
C VAL A 95 58.58 3.61 -18.50
N GLN A 96 59.14 4.71 -18.99
CA GLN A 96 58.54 6.04 -18.89
C GLN A 96 57.21 6.12 -19.68
N ASP A 97 57.14 5.51 -20.86
CA ASP A 97 55.93 5.43 -21.67
C ASP A 97 54.83 4.61 -20.99
N GLU A 98 55.16 3.46 -20.42
CA GLU A 98 54.20 2.65 -19.66
C GLU A 98 53.70 3.37 -18.40
N ILE A 99 54.58 4.07 -17.67
CA ILE A 99 54.17 4.90 -16.53
C ILE A 99 53.18 5.98 -16.98
N THR A 100 53.47 6.66 -18.09
CA THR A 100 52.61 7.73 -18.63
C THR A 100 51.25 7.19 -19.04
N LYS A 101 51.23 6.02 -19.70
CA LYS A 101 49.99 5.34 -20.09
C LYS A 101 49.17 4.92 -18.87
N ALA A 102 49.79 4.31 -17.86
CA ALA A 102 49.12 3.92 -16.63
C ALA A 102 48.54 5.13 -15.87
N GLN A 103 49.26 6.26 -15.85
CA GLN A 103 48.77 7.50 -15.26
C GLN A 103 47.53 8.04 -16.00
N ASN A 104 47.53 8.03 -17.32
CA ASN A 104 46.38 8.45 -18.13
C ASN A 104 45.16 7.55 -17.90
N GLU A 105 45.35 6.22 -17.87
CA GLU A 105 44.24 5.29 -17.57
C GLU A 105 43.64 5.51 -16.18
N ILE A 106 44.45 5.88 -15.18
CA ILE A 106 43.98 6.20 -13.83
C ILE A 106 43.13 7.47 -13.85
N LEU A 107 43.56 8.51 -14.58
CA LEU A 107 42.81 9.75 -14.72
C LEU A 107 41.47 9.52 -15.42
N ASP A 108 41.46 8.78 -16.53
CA ASP A 108 40.24 8.46 -17.27
C ASP A 108 39.23 7.68 -16.41
N ARG A 109 39.70 6.70 -15.64
CA ARG A 109 38.83 5.97 -14.70
C ARG A 109 38.28 6.88 -13.62
N ARG A 110 39.10 7.79 -13.10
CA ARG A 110 38.66 8.75 -12.08
C ARG A 110 37.56 9.65 -12.62
N ASP A 111 37.72 10.20 -13.81
CA ASP A 111 36.73 11.08 -14.42
C ASP A 111 35.42 10.33 -14.71
N ALA A 112 35.51 9.09 -15.23
CA ALA A 112 34.34 8.23 -15.42
C ALA A 112 33.60 7.94 -14.10
N THR A 113 34.32 7.71 -13.00
CA THR A 113 33.68 7.51 -11.69
C THR A 113 33.01 8.76 -11.15
N MET A 114 33.63 9.93 -11.33
CA MET A 114 33.07 11.22 -10.91
C MET A 114 31.79 11.54 -11.68
N ASP A 115 31.77 11.32 -13.00
CA ASP A 115 30.59 11.52 -13.83
C ASP A 115 29.46 10.54 -13.48
N ALA A 116 29.79 9.27 -13.25
CA ALA A 116 28.82 8.29 -12.79
C ALA A 116 28.18 8.69 -11.46
N GLN A 117 28.98 9.21 -10.52
CA GLN A 117 28.50 9.68 -9.23
C GLN A 117 27.62 10.92 -9.37
N ARG A 118 28.01 11.88 -10.21
CA ARG A 118 27.20 13.08 -10.51
C ARG A 118 25.85 12.72 -11.14
N MET A 119 25.81 11.73 -12.03
CA MET A 119 24.57 11.20 -12.61
C MET A 119 23.68 10.52 -11.57
N ALA A 120 24.27 9.75 -10.66
CA ALA A 120 23.54 9.11 -9.56
C ALA A 120 22.93 10.17 -8.62
N ASP A 121 23.70 11.18 -8.23
CA ASP A 121 23.24 12.29 -7.40
C ASP A 121 22.11 13.06 -8.07
N GLY A 122 22.26 13.36 -9.38
CA GLY A 122 21.20 13.98 -10.18
C GLY A 122 19.89 13.19 -10.19
N ARG A 123 19.96 11.86 -10.35
CA ARG A 123 18.77 10.98 -10.28
C ARG A 123 18.11 11.01 -8.91
N THR A 124 18.89 11.04 -7.83
CA THR A 124 18.31 11.14 -6.47
C THR A 124 17.65 12.51 -6.21
N GLY A 125 18.21 13.59 -6.78
CA GLY A 125 17.61 14.92 -6.72
C GLY A 125 16.25 14.96 -7.40
N ILE A 126 16.18 14.45 -8.64
CA ILE A 126 14.93 14.36 -9.42
C ILE A 126 13.88 13.53 -8.69
N ALA A 127 14.27 12.39 -8.09
CA ALA A 127 13.35 11.55 -7.33
C ALA A 127 12.77 12.29 -6.11
N ARG A 128 13.61 13.01 -5.34
CA ARG A 128 13.15 13.81 -4.20
C ARG A 128 12.21 14.92 -4.63
N ASP A 129 12.50 15.59 -5.75
CA ASP A 129 11.63 16.66 -6.27
C ASP A 129 10.28 16.10 -6.75
N ALA A 130 10.28 14.93 -7.38
CA ALA A 130 9.06 14.23 -7.78
C ALA A 130 8.19 13.87 -6.55
N ASP A 131 8.79 13.32 -5.49
CA ASP A 131 8.09 13.04 -4.23
C ASP A 131 7.53 14.31 -3.59
N ARG A 132 8.31 15.40 -3.62
CA ARG A 132 7.87 16.70 -3.08
C ARG A 132 6.67 17.26 -3.86
N LEU A 133 6.70 17.17 -5.19
CA LEU A 133 5.60 17.57 -6.06
C LEU A 133 4.35 16.71 -5.83
N ALA A 134 4.51 15.40 -5.69
CA ALA A 134 3.40 14.50 -5.39
C ALA A 134 2.72 14.85 -4.05
N ASN A 135 3.52 15.09 -3.00
CA ASN A 135 3.01 15.51 -1.70
C ASN A 135 2.32 16.88 -1.76
N HIS A 136 2.88 17.83 -2.49
CA HIS A 136 2.26 19.16 -2.65
C HIS A 136 0.95 19.09 -3.42
N LYS A 137 0.89 18.26 -4.47
CA LYS A 137 -0.34 17.98 -5.21
C LYS A 137 -1.41 17.35 -4.32
N ALA A 138 -1.04 16.36 -3.50
CA ALA A 138 -1.97 15.74 -2.55
C ALA A 138 -2.52 16.76 -1.55
N ALA A 139 -1.66 17.62 -0.99
CA ALA A 139 -2.08 18.68 -0.07
C ALA A 139 -3.00 19.72 -0.74
N LEU A 140 -2.76 20.07 -1.99
CA LEU A 140 -3.64 20.96 -2.75
C LEU A 140 -5.00 20.32 -3.04
N LEU A 141 -5.03 19.03 -3.38
CA LEU A 141 -6.29 18.30 -3.59
C LEU A 141 -7.12 18.21 -2.31
N ASP A 142 -6.46 17.96 -1.17
CA ASP A 142 -7.11 17.95 0.16
C ASP A 142 -7.67 19.35 0.50
N ALA A 143 -6.86 20.40 0.35
CA ALA A 143 -7.28 21.78 0.62
C ALA A 143 -8.43 22.27 -0.30
N LEU A 144 -8.50 21.75 -1.53
CA LEU A 144 -9.56 22.06 -2.48
C LEU A 144 -10.79 21.16 -2.33
N GLY A 145 -10.77 20.15 -1.46
CA GLY A 145 -11.84 19.15 -1.36
C GLY A 145 -12.05 18.38 -2.67
N MET A 146 -10.96 18.15 -3.41
CA MET A 146 -10.92 17.45 -4.69
C MET A 146 -10.27 16.06 -4.57
N ASP A 147 -10.23 15.48 -3.37
CA ASP A 147 -9.91 14.06 -3.20
C ASP A 147 -11.11 13.22 -3.66
N HIS A 148 -11.31 13.23 -4.98
CA HIS A 148 -12.40 12.52 -5.65
C HIS A 148 -12.39 11.01 -5.39
N THR A 149 -11.28 10.45 -4.90
CA THR A 149 -11.20 9.03 -4.54
C THR A 149 -11.72 8.76 -3.13
N ARG A 150 -11.35 9.59 -2.15
CA ARG A 150 -11.79 9.45 -0.76
C ARG A 150 -13.26 9.84 -0.58
N ASP A 151 -13.69 10.90 -1.25
CA ASP A 151 -15.10 11.32 -1.24
C ASP A 151 -16.01 10.24 -1.85
N TRP A 152 -15.55 9.54 -2.89
CA TRP A 152 -16.33 8.46 -3.50
C TRP A 152 -16.45 7.25 -2.60
N ASP A 153 -15.38 6.89 -1.89
CA ASP A 153 -15.41 5.80 -0.92
C ASP A 153 -16.35 6.13 0.25
N ASP A 154 -16.34 7.38 0.73
CA ASP A 154 -17.24 7.84 1.77
C ASP A 154 -18.71 7.83 1.32
N ILE A 155 -19.01 8.30 0.10
CA ILE A 155 -20.35 8.21 -0.49
C ILE A 155 -20.80 6.76 -0.62
N ARG A 156 -19.92 5.87 -1.11
CA ARG A 156 -20.23 4.43 -1.25
C ARG A 156 -20.50 3.79 0.11
N ASN A 157 -19.70 4.10 1.12
CA ASN A 157 -19.86 3.58 2.47
C ASN A 157 -21.16 4.10 3.11
N ALA A 158 -21.49 5.38 2.92
CA ALA A 158 -22.75 5.95 3.35
C ALA A 158 -23.95 5.26 2.68
N ALA A 159 -23.88 5.04 1.36
CA ALA A 159 -24.91 4.33 0.60
C ALA A 159 -25.09 2.87 1.07
N ALA A 160 -23.99 2.16 1.35
CA ALA A 160 -24.03 0.81 1.91
C ALA A 160 -24.65 0.79 3.33
N GLY A 161 -24.34 1.78 4.16
CA GLY A 161 -24.92 1.95 5.48
C GLY A 161 -26.43 2.21 5.43
N LEU A 162 -26.89 3.06 4.51
CA LEU A 162 -28.32 3.31 4.28
C LEU A 162 -29.05 2.04 3.82
N ARG A 163 -28.46 1.27 2.90
CA ARG A 163 -29.05 0.01 2.43
C ARG A 163 -29.23 -0.99 3.57
N LYS A 164 -28.22 -1.18 4.42
CA LYS A 164 -28.32 -2.04 5.61
C LYS A 164 -29.43 -1.60 6.57
N LYS A 165 -29.60 -0.28 6.76
CA LYS A 165 -30.70 0.24 7.60
C LYS A 165 -32.07 -0.05 6.99
N CYS A 166 -32.23 0.15 5.67
CA CYS A 166 -33.46 -0.19 4.97
C CYS A 166 -33.78 -1.69 5.07
N ASP A 167 -32.80 -2.56 4.87
CA ASP A 167 -32.97 -4.01 4.95
C ASP A 167 -33.35 -4.45 6.39
N ALA A 168 -32.74 -3.84 7.41
CA ALA A 168 -33.09 -4.08 8.81
C ALA A 168 -34.52 -3.64 9.13
N GLN A 169 -34.91 -2.43 8.70
CA GLN A 169 -36.28 -1.93 8.89
C GLN A 169 -37.31 -2.76 8.13
N ALA A 170 -37.00 -3.22 6.92
CA ALA A 170 -37.88 -4.10 6.16
C ALA A 170 -38.10 -5.44 6.88
N THR A 171 -37.04 -5.97 7.51
CA THR A 171 -37.12 -7.18 8.34
C THR A 171 -37.97 -6.96 9.59
N GLU A 172 -37.78 -5.85 10.29
CA GLU A 172 -38.57 -5.49 11.47
C GLU A 172 -40.05 -5.31 11.14
N VAL A 173 -40.37 -4.63 10.02
CA VAL A 173 -41.74 -4.51 9.52
C VAL A 173 -42.32 -5.86 9.15
N ALA A 174 -41.54 -6.77 8.58
CA ALA A 174 -41.99 -8.13 8.28
C ALA A 174 -42.31 -8.91 9.57
N GLN A 175 -41.48 -8.79 10.62
CA GLN A 175 -41.72 -9.39 11.93
C GLN A 175 -42.96 -8.82 12.63
N LEU A 176 -43.15 -7.50 12.59
CA LEU A 176 -44.36 -6.86 13.14
C LEU A 176 -45.64 -7.30 12.41
N ARG A 177 -45.51 -7.70 11.14
CA ARG A 177 -46.61 -8.24 10.34
C ARG A 177 -46.80 -9.75 10.49
N GLU A 178 -45.87 -10.44 11.14
CA GLU A 178 -45.94 -11.88 11.43
C GLU A 178 -46.91 -12.10 12.60
N GLY A 179 -48.18 -12.34 12.27
CA GLY A 179 -49.26 -12.48 13.25
C GLY A 179 -50.46 -11.56 13.00
N GLU A 180 -50.40 -10.65 12.03
CA GLU A 180 -51.60 -9.98 11.51
C GLU A 180 -52.48 -11.04 10.81
N GLU A 181 -53.52 -11.51 11.49
CA GLU A 181 -54.43 -12.52 10.95
C GLU A 181 -55.08 -12.02 9.64
N PRO A 182 -55.02 -12.80 8.54
CA PRO A 182 -55.83 -12.53 7.38
C PRO A 182 -57.31 -12.56 7.79
N VAL A 183 -58.11 -11.65 7.22
CA VAL A 183 -59.55 -11.62 7.45
C VAL A 183 -60.16 -12.96 7.03
N THR A 184 -60.48 -13.80 8.01
CA THR A 184 -61.05 -15.14 7.78
C THR A 184 -62.56 -15.11 7.57
N ASP A 185 -63.25 -14.04 7.98
CA ASP A 185 -64.70 -13.91 7.84
C ASP A 185 -65.10 -12.61 7.10
N GLN A 186 -65.67 -12.78 5.90
CA GLN A 186 -66.19 -11.68 5.06
C GLN A 186 -67.47 -11.03 5.61
N ARG A 187 -68.09 -11.61 6.64
CA ARG A 187 -69.33 -11.10 7.24
C ARG A 187 -69.08 -10.05 8.32
N VAL A 188 -67.85 -9.95 8.82
CA VAL A 188 -67.48 -9.00 9.87
C VAL A 188 -66.86 -7.76 9.22
N ALA A 189 -67.35 -6.59 9.59
CA ALA A 189 -66.78 -5.33 9.12
C ALA A 189 -65.29 -5.27 9.53
N PRO A 190 -64.36 -4.98 8.60
CA PRO A 190 -62.94 -4.94 8.93
C PRO A 190 -62.70 -3.83 9.95
N ASN A 191 -61.85 -4.11 10.94
CA ASN A 191 -61.36 -3.05 11.82
C ASN A 191 -60.50 -2.05 11.02
N PRO A 192 -60.24 -0.84 11.54
CA PRO A 192 -59.48 0.18 10.79
C PRO A 192 -58.12 -0.29 10.27
N GLY A 193 -57.40 -1.11 11.06
CA GLY A 193 -56.12 -1.69 10.64
C GLY A 193 -56.26 -2.66 9.48
N GLN A 194 -57.26 -3.54 9.53
CA GLN A 194 -57.58 -4.49 8.46
C GLN A 194 -58.02 -3.77 7.18
N TRP A 195 -58.78 -2.68 7.29
CA TRP A 195 -59.19 -1.88 6.13
C TRP A 195 -57.98 -1.24 5.45
N ILE A 196 -57.07 -0.63 6.22
CA ILE A 196 -55.83 -0.02 5.69
C ILE A 196 -54.95 -1.10 5.04
N TRP A 197 -54.85 -2.28 5.66
CA TRP A 197 -54.10 -3.41 5.13
C TRP A 197 -54.64 -3.88 3.78
N GLN A 198 -55.97 -4.06 3.67
CA GLN A 198 -56.64 -4.48 2.44
C GLN A 198 -56.51 -3.41 1.34
N TRP A 199 -56.70 -2.14 1.70
CA TRP A 199 -56.56 -1.02 0.79
C TRP A 199 -55.15 -0.96 0.18
N ASN A 200 -54.11 -1.04 1.01
CA ASN A 200 -52.71 -0.93 0.56
C ASN A 200 -52.28 -2.10 -0.34
N ARG A 201 -52.93 -3.27 -0.24
CA ARG A 201 -52.62 -4.45 -1.08
C ARG A 201 -53.57 -4.64 -2.27
N ALA A 202 -54.68 -3.92 -2.33
CA ALA A 202 -55.59 -3.93 -3.46
C ALA A 202 -54.96 -3.28 -4.71
N THR A 203 -55.29 -3.80 -5.90
CA THR A 203 -54.93 -3.15 -7.17
C THR A 203 -55.63 -1.78 -7.30
N PRO A 204 -55.13 -0.87 -8.15
CA PRO A 204 -55.77 0.43 -8.36
C PRO A 204 -57.26 0.32 -8.72
N GLU A 205 -57.63 -0.64 -9.57
CA GLU A 205 -59.01 -0.87 -10.00
C GLU A 205 -59.89 -1.31 -8.81
N LYS A 206 -59.36 -2.18 -7.95
CA LYS A 206 -60.08 -2.66 -6.76
C LYS A 206 -60.28 -1.54 -5.74
N ARG A 207 -59.29 -0.65 -5.55
CA ARG A 207 -59.42 0.53 -4.69
C ARG A 207 -60.50 1.49 -5.19
N LEU A 208 -60.53 1.76 -6.50
CA LEU A 208 -61.56 2.60 -7.11
C LEU A 208 -62.96 1.99 -6.91
N SER A 209 -63.11 0.69 -7.12
CA SER A 209 -64.37 -0.02 -6.87
C SER A 209 -64.82 0.06 -5.40
N MET A 210 -63.90 -0.11 -4.45
CA MET A 210 -64.19 0.01 -3.02
C MET A 210 -64.57 1.44 -2.64
N ALA A 211 -63.86 2.45 -3.17
CA ALA A 211 -64.19 3.86 -2.92
C ALA A 211 -65.58 4.22 -3.44
N ALA A 212 -65.93 3.77 -4.65
CA ALA A 212 -67.26 3.97 -5.21
C ALA A 212 -68.34 3.35 -4.31
N GLN A 213 -68.16 2.11 -3.85
CA GLN A 213 -69.10 1.46 -2.93
C GLN A 213 -69.27 2.22 -1.61
N ILE A 214 -68.18 2.78 -1.06
CA ILE A 214 -68.24 3.59 0.17
C ILE A 214 -69.02 4.89 -0.07
N ILE A 215 -68.73 5.59 -1.18
CA ILE A 215 -69.43 6.83 -1.54
C ILE A 215 -70.92 6.56 -1.72
N ASP A 216 -71.28 5.50 -2.46
CA ASP A 216 -72.67 5.10 -2.68
C ASP A 216 -73.36 4.74 -1.35
N GLY A 217 -72.67 3.98 -0.49
CA GLY A 217 -73.16 3.62 0.84
C GLY A 217 -73.39 4.84 1.74
N MET A 218 -72.47 5.81 1.71
CA MET A 218 -72.61 7.07 2.44
C MET A 218 -73.77 7.93 1.90
N ALA A 219 -73.97 7.96 0.58
CA ALA A 219 -75.09 8.66 -0.02
C ALA A 219 -76.44 8.04 0.40
N ILE A 220 -76.53 6.70 0.39
CA ILE A 220 -77.71 5.97 0.87
C ILE A 220 -77.94 6.24 2.35
N ALA A 221 -76.92 6.11 3.19
CA ALA A 221 -77.02 6.34 4.63
C ALA A 221 -77.42 7.80 4.94
N ASN A 222 -76.85 8.77 4.24
CA ASN A 222 -77.21 10.18 4.38
C ASN A 222 -78.67 10.42 3.99
N ASN A 223 -79.14 9.82 2.90
CA ASN A 223 -80.55 9.93 2.50
C ASN A 223 -81.47 9.26 3.53
N CYS A 224 -81.13 8.07 4.03
CA CYS A 224 -81.90 7.40 5.07
C CYS A 224 -81.89 8.16 6.40
N PHE A 225 -80.78 8.78 6.79
CA PHE A 225 -80.67 9.45 8.09
C PHE A 225 -81.23 10.88 8.05
N MET A 226 -80.85 11.67 7.04
CA MET A 226 -81.22 13.08 6.94
C MET A 226 -82.63 13.28 6.39
N ALA A 227 -83.04 12.52 5.36
CA ALA A 227 -84.40 12.66 4.82
C ALA A 227 -85.47 12.09 5.78
N ASP A 228 -85.15 11.02 6.53
CA ASP A 228 -86.05 10.50 7.56
C ASP A 228 -86.11 11.45 8.78
N HIS A 229 -85.02 12.19 9.07
CA HIS A 229 -85.05 13.26 10.05
C HIS A 229 -86.00 14.39 9.64
N GLU A 230 -85.96 14.84 8.39
CA GLU A 230 -86.82 15.92 7.92
C GLU A 230 -88.30 15.50 7.87
N ALA A 231 -88.57 14.25 7.49
CA ALA A 231 -89.90 13.66 7.57
C ALA A 231 -90.38 13.54 9.04
N ARG A 232 -89.53 13.09 9.96
CA ARG A 232 -89.82 13.00 11.40
C ARG A 232 -90.06 14.37 12.03
N ILE A 233 -89.23 15.37 11.71
CA ILE A 233 -89.40 16.75 12.16
C ILE A 233 -90.72 17.32 11.64
N SER A 234 -91.04 17.10 10.36
CA SER A 234 -92.31 17.52 9.77
C SER A 234 -93.51 16.87 10.45
N SER A 235 -93.43 15.56 10.74
CA SER A 235 -94.47 14.84 11.48
C SER A 235 -94.66 15.38 12.90
N LEU A 236 -93.55 15.61 13.63
CA LEU A 236 -93.59 16.16 15.00
C LEU A 236 -94.14 17.59 15.02
N ASN A 237 -93.78 18.41 14.04
CA ASN A 237 -94.32 19.77 13.93
C ASN A 237 -95.82 19.77 13.62
N ALA A 238 -96.29 18.86 12.75
CA ALA A 238 -97.72 18.69 12.49
C ALA A 238 -98.48 18.22 13.74
N GLU A 239 -97.88 17.33 14.54
CA GLU A 239 -98.44 16.89 15.82
C GLU A 239 -98.49 18.03 16.85
N LEU A 240 -97.42 18.82 16.96
CA LEU A 240 -97.39 20.01 17.82
C LEU A 240 -98.48 21.02 17.43
N GLU A 241 -98.69 21.27 16.14
CA GLU A 241 -99.77 22.18 15.71
C GLU A 241 -101.16 21.62 15.98
N ARG A 242 -101.37 20.30 15.86
CA ARG A 242 -102.63 19.67 16.30
C ARG A 242 -102.85 19.85 17.81
N LEU A 243 -101.80 19.71 18.62
CA LEU A 243 -101.90 19.89 20.07
C LEU A 243 -102.17 21.35 20.46
N ARG A 244 -101.54 22.31 19.76
CA ARG A 244 -101.77 23.76 19.95
C ARG A 244 -103.19 24.17 19.56
N THR A 245 -103.65 23.74 18.38
CA THR A 245 -105.00 24.06 17.90
C THR A 245 -106.08 23.33 18.69
N GLY A 246 -105.82 22.09 19.12
CA GLY A 246 -106.66 21.34 20.04
C GLY A 246 -106.77 22.00 21.42
N HIS A 247 -105.67 22.47 22.01
CA HIS A 247 -105.70 23.22 23.27
C HIS A 247 -106.42 24.57 23.14
N ALA A 248 -106.30 25.25 22.00
CA ALA A 248 -107.00 26.51 21.76
C ALA A 248 -108.53 26.32 21.66
N ALA A 249 -108.99 25.15 21.21
CA ALA A 249 -110.41 24.79 21.22
C ALA A 249 -110.89 24.50 22.65
N THR A 250 -110.14 23.73 23.44
CA THR A 250 -110.52 23.39 24.83
C THR A 250 -110.38 24.56 25.80
N SER A 251 -109.44 25.48 25.57
CA SER A 251 -109.25 26.68 26.41
C SER A 251 -110.33 27.74 26.19
N ARG A 252 -111.07 27.71 25.08
CA ARG A 252 -112.14 28.67 24.80
C ARG A 252 -113.43 28.36 25.57
N ASP A 253 -113.63 27.11 26.00
CA ASP A 253 -114.77 26.71 26.84
C ASP A 253 -114.54 26.93 28.35
N ILE A 254 -113.35 27.37 28.77
CA ILE A 254 -113.02 27.64 30.19
C ILE A 254 -112.98 29.16 30.48
N THR A 255 -113.64 29.98 29.65
CA THR A 255 -113.80 31.41 29.93
C THR A 255 -115.27 31.74 29.95
N VAL A 256 -115.86 31.71 31.15
CA VAL A 256 -116.86 32.64 31.72
C VAL A 256 -117.56 31.92 32.89
N ASP A 257 -117.33 32.45 34.10
CA ASP A 257 -118.15 32.36 35.34
C ASP A 257 -117.34 32.12 36.62
N ASN A 258 -116.30 32.92 36.86
CA ASN A 258 -115.81 33.12 38.24
C ASN A 258 -115.22 34.52 38.39
N ALA A 259 -116.11 35.51 38.40
CA ALA A 259 -115.83 36.87 38.85
C ALA A 259 -116.87 37.28 39.88
N ALA A 260 -116.76 36.75 41.11
CA ALA A 260 -117.20 37.38 42.35
C ALA A 260 -116.98 36.42 43.54
N ASP A 261 -115.86 36.59 44.25
CA ASP A 261 -115.77 36.56 45.71
C ASP A 261 -114.30 36.79 46.07
N VAL A 262 -113.89 38.06 46.18
CA VAL A 262 -113.91 38.82 47.44
C VAL A 262 -113.04 38.14 48.50
N VAL A 263 -111.80 38.63 48.50
CA VAL A 263 -110.85 38.70 49.59
C VAL A 263 -111.54 38.87 50.95
N ALA A 264 -111.20 37.99 51.90
CA ALA A 264 -111.15 38.35 53.32
C ALA A 264 -109.77 37.95 53.87
N PRO A 265 -109.00 38.89 54.45
CA PRO A 265 -107.75 38.60 55.13
C PRO A 265 -108.06 38.12 56.56
N HIS A 266 -107.57 36.94 56.93
CA HIS A 266 -107.59 36.47 58.32
C HIS A 266 -106.15 36.09 58.69
N ASP A 267 -105.40 37.05 59.23
CA ASP A 267 -105.10 37.24 60.66
C ASP A 267 -104.05 36.24 61.18
N PRO A 268 -102.79 36.68 61.39
CA PRO A 268 -101.74 35.88 61.96
C PRO A 268 -101.67 36.14 63.48
N SER A 269 -102.48 35.46 64.28
CA SER A 269 -102.25 35.42 65.73
C SER A 269 -102.81 34.17 66.41
N HIS A 270 -101.87 33.40 66.99
CA HIS A 270 -101.95 32.29 67.97
C HIS A 270 -101.27 31.00 67.44
N ARG A 271 -100.02 30.66 67.84
CA ARG A 271 -99.59 30.05 69.13
C ARG A 271 -100.50 28.86 69.49
N ALA A 272 -100.03 27.62 69.61
CA ALA A 272 -98.79 27.12 70.19
C ALA A 272 -98.41 25.75 69.59
#